data_AF-A0A923VXP5-F1
#
_entry.id   AF-A0A923VXP5-F1
#
_cell.length_a   1.000
_cell.length_b   1.000
_cell.length_c   1.000
_cell.angle_alpha   90.00
_cell.angle_beta   90.00
_cell.angle_gamma   90.00
#
_symmetry.space_group_name_H-M   'P 1'
#
loop_
_entity.id
_entity.type
_entity.pdbx_description
1 polymer ?
#
loop_
_entity_poly.entity_id
_entity_poly.type
_entity_poly.pdbx_seq_one_letter_code
_entity_poly.pdbx_strand_id
1 'polypeptide(L)' 'NNLTQIHLDVNAKSYLSPALFNIWINHFNTTVNENFGGENAEKIKTQALNLATVLQIKIAQQNTIT' A
#
# COMPACT_ATOMS: atom_id res chain seq x y z
N ASN A 1 -8.74 -14.34 -5.57
CA ASN A 1 -8.10 -13.05 -5.90
C ASN A 1 -6.73 -12.97 -5.25
N ASN A 2 -5.67 -12.78 -6.03
CA ASN A 2 -4.33 -12.52 -5.49
C ASN A 2 -4.12 -11.00 -5.42
N LEU A 3 -4.25 -10.42 -4.23
CA LEU A 3 -4.14 -8.98 -3.98
C LEU A 3 -2.84 -8.39 -4.56
N THR A 4 -1.73 -9.11 -4.43
CA THR A 4 -0.43 -8.68 -4.96
C THR A 4 -0.47 -8.57 -6.48
N GLN A 5 -1.05 -9.56 -7.15
CA GLN A 5 -1.10 -9.60 -8.62
C GLN A 5 -1.88 -8.41 -9.18
N ILE A 6 -2.99 -8.03 -8.54
CA ILE A 6 -3.79 -6.86 -8.96
C ILE A 6 -2.94 -5.59 -8.99
N HIS A 7 -2.09 -5.37 -7.98
CA HIS A 7 -1.24 -4.19 -7.92
C HIS A 7 -0.09 -4.25 -8.94
N LEU A 8 0.47 -5.43 -9.23
CA LEU A 8 1.47 -5.61 -10.28
C LEU A 8 0.87 -5.35 -11.67
N ASP A 9 -0.37 -5.80 -11.92
CA ASP A 9 -1.08 -5.57 -13.18
C ASP A 9 -1.40 -4.06 -13.38
N VAL A 10 -1.71 -3.34 -12.30
CA VAL A 10 -1.87 -1.88 -12.34
C VAL A 10 -0.53 -1.21 -12.61
N ASN A 11 0.54 -1.61 -11.93
CA ASN A 11 1.89 -1.07 -12.14
C ASN A 11 2.35 -1.20 -13.60
N ALA A 12 2.06 -2.34 -14.23
CA ALA A 12 2.37 -2.59 -15.64
C ALA A 12 1.63 -1.63 -16.61
N LYS A 13 0.47 -1.10 -16.20
CA LYS A 13 -0.31 -0.12 -16.97
C LYS A 13 0.07 1.33 -16.65
N SER A 14 0.37 1.59 -15.39
CA SER A 14 0.75 2.90 -14.87
C SER A 14 1.63 2.70 -13.64
N TYR A 15 2.86 3.19 -13.71
CA TYR A 15 3.85 3.00 -12.64
C TYR A 15 3.30 3.41 -11.27
N LEU A 16 3.27 2.47 -10.35
CA LEU A 16 2.90 2.69 -8.96
C LEU A 16 4.13 3.17 -8.19
N SER A 17 4.39 4.48 -8.25
CA SER A 17 5.53 5.08 -7.57
C SER A 17 5.41 5.01 -6.04
N PRO A 18 6.53 5.03 -5.30
CA PRO A 18 6.53 5.11 -3.83
C PRO A 18 5.69 6.27 -3.29
N ALA A 19 5.64 7.39 -4.01
CA ALA A 19 4.85 8.55 -3.62
C ALA A 19 3.33 8.26 -3.58
N LEU A 20 2.81 7.42 -4.49
CA LEU A 20 1.40 7.04 -4.51
C LEU A 20 1.02 6.21 -3.26
N PHE A 21 1.91 5.33 -2.81
CA PHE A 21 1.70 4.58 -1.57
C PHE A 21 1.70 5.49 -0.35
N ASN A 22 2.60 6.47 -0.29
CA ASN A 22 2.63 7.45 0.80
C ASN A 22 1.34 8.30 0.86
N ILE A 23 0.86 8.76 -0.30
CA ILE A 23 -0.42 9.50 -0.40
C ILE A 23 -1.57 8.64 0.11
N TRP A 24 -1.65 7.37 -0.33
CA TRP A 24 -2.70 6.46 0.10
C TRP A 24 -2.65 6.17 1.60
N ILE A 25 -1.47 5.87 2.16
CA ILE A 25 -1.28 5.64 3.60
C ILE A 25 -1.69 6.86 4.42
N ASN A 26 -1.35 8.07 3.96
CA ASN A 26 -1.73 9.29 4.65
C ASN A 26 -3.26 9.44 4.70
N HIS A 27 -3.94 9.30 3.56
CA HIS A 27 -5.41 9.35 3.53
C HIS A 27 -6.05 8.25 4.40
N PHE A 28 -5.51 7.04 4.34
CA PHE A 28 -5.99 5.92 5.13
C PHE A 28 -5.85 6.20 6.63
N ASN A 29 -4.66 6.60 7.08
CA ASN A 29 -4.40 6.90 8.48
C ASN A 29 -5.24 8.08 8.98
N THR A 30 -5.38 9.14 8.20
CA THR A 30 -6.26 10.28 8.54
C THR A 30 -7.69 9.80 8.73
N THR A 31 -8.23 9.05 7.76
CA THR A 31 -9.60 8.52 7.85
C THR A 31 -9.78 7.62 9.07
N VAL A 32 -8.80 6.75 9.36
CA VAL A 32 -8.85 5.87 10.54
C VAL A 32 -8.86 6.68 11.82
N ASN A 33 -7.98 7.68 11.95
CA ASN A 33 -7.91 8.52 13.15
C ASN A 33 -9.18 9.37 13.36
N GLU A 34 -9.83 9.80 12.28
CA GLU A 34 -11.05 10.62 12.35
C GLU A 34 -12.29 9.81 12.76
N ASN A 35 -12.34 8.52 12.39
CA ASN A 35 -13.56 7.70 12.51
C ASN A 35 -13.44 6.55 13.51
N PHE A 36 -12.23 6.16 13.90
CA PHE A 36 -11.97 5.00 14.73
C PHE A 36 -10.86 5.27 15.75
N GLY A 37 -10.81 4.45 16.80
CA GLY A 37 -9.77 4.52 17.83
C GLY A 37 -9.53 3.18 18.51
N GLY A 38 -8.56 3.17 19.42
CA GLY A 38 -8.17 1.97 20.16
C GLY A 38 -7.33 0.99 19.36
N GLU A 39 -7.09 -0.19 19.92
CA GLU A 39 -6.12 -1.17 19.41
C GLU A 39 -6.40 -1.60 17.97
N ASN A 40 -7.68 -1.75 17.59
CA ASN A 40 -8.04 -2.14 16.23
C ASN A 40 -7.68 -1.07 15.19
N ALA A 41 -7.79 0.22 15.55
CA ALA A 41 -7.40 1.33 14.68
C ALA A 41 -5.87 1.35 14.47
N GLU A 42 -5.08 1.11 15.52
CA GLU A 42 -3.62 1.00 15.39
C GLU A 42 -3.19 -0.24 14.60
N LYS A 43 -3.87 -1.36 14.84
CA LYS A 43 -3.62 -2.62 14.15
C LYS A 43 -3.87 -2.51 12.65
N ILE A 44 -4.97 -1.87 12.23
CA ILE A 44 -5.28 -1.72 10.81
C ILE A 44 -4.30 -0.76 10.11
N LYS A 45 -3.87 0.34 10.76
CA LYS A 45 -2.83 1.23 10.23
C LYS A 45 -1.50 0.51 10.03
N THR A 46 -1.11 -0.33 10.99
CA THR A 46 0.10 -1.16 10.90
C THR A 46 0.01 -2.17 9.75
N GLN A 47 -1.14 -2.82 9.58
CA GLN A 47 -1.37 -3.76 8.46
C GLN A 47 -1.31 -3.06 7.10
N ALA A 48 -1.91 -1.88 6.98
CA ALA A 48 -1.87 -1.07 5.77
C ALA A 48 -0.42 -0.71 5.40
N LEU A 49 0.39 -0.26 6.37
CA LEU A 49 1.80 0.05 6.16
C LEU A 49 2.60 -1.18 5.71
N ASN A 50 2.40 -2.33 6.37
CA ASN A 50 3.09 -3.57 6.01
C ASN A 50 2.75 -4.00 4.58
N LEU A 51 1.48 -3.91 4.18
CA LEU A 51 1.05 -4.23 2.83
C LEU A 51 1.69 -3.29 1.80
N ALA A 52 1.62 -1.97 2.05
CA ALA A 52 2.23 -0.97 1.16
C ALA A 52 3.74 -1.20 1.00
N THR A 53 4.44 -1.61 2.07
CA THR A 53 5.86 -1.94 2.05
C THR A 53 6.15 -3.16 1.16
N VAL A 54 5.39 -4.26 1.34
CA VAL A 54 5.55 -5.48 0.53
C VAL A 54 5.29 -5.21 -0.95
N LEU A 55 4.27 -4.41 -1.28
CA LEU A 55 3.93 -4.07 -2.65
C LEU A 55 5.04 -3.23 -3.32
N GLN A 56 5.56 -2.23 -2.63
CA GLN A 56 6.68 -1.42 -3.12
C GLN A 56 7.93 -2.26 -3.40
N ILE A 57 8.27 -3.20 -2.51
CA ILE A 57 9.39 -4.13 -2.73
C ILE A 57 9.17 -4.97 -3.99
N LYS A 58 7.97 -5.52 -4.18
CA LYS A 58 7.67 -6.37 -5.34
C LYS A 58 7.66 -5.60 -6.65
N ILE A 59 7.14 -4.38 -6.65
CA ILE A 59 7.17 -3.47 -7.82
C ILE A 59 8.62 -3.11 -8.16
N ALA A 60 9.45 -2.80 -7.17
CA ALA A 60 10.87 -2.53 -7.38
C ALA A 60 11.58 -3.74 -8.00
N GLN A 61 11.33 -4.95 -7.48
CA GLN A 61 11.88 -6.19 -8.04
C GLN A 61 11.42 -6.44 -9.49
N GLN A 62 10.14 -6.21 -9.80
CA GLN A 62 9.62 -6.34 -11.16
C GLN A 62 10.36 -5.41 -12.13
N ASN A 63 10.55 -4.15 -11.75
CA ASN A 63 11.23 -3.15 -12.57
C ASN A 63 12.73 -3.45 -12.76
N THR A 64 13.39 -4.19 -11.85
CA THR A 64 14.80 -4.60 -12.03
C THR A 64 15.01 -5.76 -13.01
N ILE A 65 13.94 -6.48 -13.37
CA ILE A 65 14.00 -7.68 -14.23
C ILE A 65 13.56 -7.33 -15.68
N THR A 66 13.22 -6.07 -15.96
CA THR A 66 12.82 -5.56 -17.29
C THR A 66 13.89 -4.62 -17.82
#